data_AF-A0A961F541-F1
#
_entry.id   AF-A0A961F541-F1
#
_cell.length_a   1.000
_cell.length_b   1.000
_cell.length_c   1.000
_cell.angle_alpha   90.00
_cell.angle_beta   90.00
_cell.angle_gamma   90.00
#
_symmetry.space_group_name_H-M   'P 1'
#
loop_
_entity.id
_entity.type
_entity.pdbx_description
1 polymer ?
#
loop_
_entity_poly.entity_id
_entity_poly.type
_entity_poly.pdbx_seq_one_letter_code
_entity_poly.pdbx_strand_id
1 'polypeptide(L)'
;MSLPFLIAAILNTVLATGLTVYLRARYRSALTSVVEKSAGPVYFYQQTLARFLKGDWQPVGALIFFHYISLHGLVPLWGFGLFLHADINFLVVILWIIFALQLIQRLYPGSQPEPESD
;
A
#
# COMPACT_ATOMS: atom_id res chain seq x y z
N MET A 1 12.84 4.64 24.56
CA MET A 1 12.65 5.07 23.15
C MET A 1 13.69 4.40 22.27
N SER A 2 13.32 3.61 21.27
CA SER A 2 14.27 3.13 20.27
C SER A 2 14.28 4.13 19.11
N LEU A 3 15.01 5.23 19.31
CA LEU A 3 15.32 6.25 18.31
C LEU A 3 15.51 5.70 16.87
N PRO A 4 16.22 4.58 16.63
CA PRO A 4 16.33 4.00 15.28
C PRO A 4 14.99 3.65 14.62
N PHE A 5 14.02 3.10 15.35
CA PHE A 5 12.70 2.75 14.79
C PHE A 5 11.85 3.98 14.47
N LEU A 6 11.96 5.03 15.28
CA LEU A 6 11.27 6.30 15.01
C LEU A 6 11.83 6.95 13.73
N ILE A 7 13.16 6.99 13.59
CA ILE A 7 13.82 7.48 12.37
C ILE A 7 13.39 6.64 11.17
N ALA A 8 13.41 5.30 11.28
CA ALA A 8 12.96 4.41 10.22
C ALA A 8 11.48 4.62 9.84
N ALA A 9 10.59 4.86 10.82
CA ALA A 9 9.18 5.13 10.59
C ALA A 9 8.97 6.44 9.82
N ILE A 10 9.69 7.50 10.19
CA ILE A 10 9.64 8.80 9.50
C ILE A 10 10.15 8.64 8.07
N LEU A 11 11.31 8.00 7.87
CA LEU A 11 11.88 7.77 6.54
C LEU A 11 10.94 6.93 5.67
N ASN A 12 10.35 5.86 6.23
CA ASN A 12 9.40 5.03 5.49
C ASN A 12 8.11 5.81 5.13
N THR A 13 7.68 6.76 5.97
CA THR A 13 6.53 7.63 5.67
C THR A 13 6.81 8.58 4.52
N VAL A 14 8.00 9.20 4.51
CA VAL A 14 8.45 10.05 3.41
C VAL A 14 8.55 9.24 2.12
N LEU A 15 9.12 8.04 2.18
CA LEU A 15 9.22 7.11 1.05
C LEU A 15 7.84 6.73 0.49
N ALA A 16 6.92 6.25 1.34
CA ALA A 16 5.57 5.86 0.93
C ALA A 16 4.82 7.03 0.26
N THR A 17 4.93 8.22 0.85
CA THR A 17 4.30 9.44 0.32
C THR A 17 4.90 9.83 -1.04
N GLY A 18 6.24 9.83 -1.15
CA GLY A 18 6.93 10.12 -2.40
C GLY A 18 6.54 9.14 -3.52
N LEU A 19 6.50 7.85 -3.20
CA LEU A 19 6.07 6.80 -4.12
C LEU A 19 4.59 6.95 -4.50
N THR A 20 3.71 7.30 -3.56
CA THR A 20 2.29 7.59 -3.86
C THR A 20 2.16 8.70 -4.90
N VAL A 21 2.86 9.82 -4.69
CA VAL A 21 2.82 10.97 -5.62
C VAL A 21 3.38 10.59 -6.99
N TYR A 22 4.54 9.92 -7.01
CA TYR A 22 5.17 9.47 -8.24
C TYR A 22 4.29 8.50 -9.03
N LEU A 23 3.74 7.46 -8.38
CA LEU A 23 2.89 6.46 -9.03
C LEU A 23 1.59 7.08 -9.54
N ARG A 24 1.02 8.06 -8.83
CA ARG A 24 -0.15 8.80 -9.30
C ARG A 24 0.16 9.63 -10.55
N ALA A 25 1.31 10.30 -10.60
CA ALA A 25 1.76 11.01 -11.79
C ALA A 25 2.01 10.05 -12.95
N ARG A 26 2.63 8.89 -12.68
CA ARG A 26 2.88 7.84 -13.66
C ARG A 26 1.60 7.24 -14.23
N TYR A 27 0.60 6.99 -13.39
CA TYR A 27 -0.73 6.53 -13.82
C TYR A 27 -1.39 7.53 -14.78
N ARG A 28 -1.30 8.83 -14.48
CA ARG A 28 -1.83 9.89 -15.34
C ARG A 28 -1.11 9.98 -16.69
N SER A 29 0.20 9.78 -16.71
CA SER A 29 1.03 9.88 -17.93
C SER A 29 1.11 8.58 -18.72
N ALA A 30 0.77 7.43 -18.13
CA ALA A 30 0.77 6.16 -18.84
C ALA A 30 -0.32 6.14 -19.91
N LEU A 31 0.05 5.62 -21.09
CA LEU A 31 -0.88 5.19 -22.14
C LEU A 31 -1.59 3.91 -21.68
N THR A 32 -2.40 4.04 -20.63
CA THR A 32 -3.27 2.98 -20.13
C THR A 32 -4.48 2.83 -21.03
N SER A 33 -4.97 1.60 -21.16
CA SER A 33 -6.16 1.32 -21.96
C SER A 33 -7.37 2.12 -21.43
N VAL A 34 -8.37 2.39 -22.27
CA VAL A 34 -9.61 3.07 -21.85
C VAL A 34 -10.27 2.35 -20.66
N VAL A 35 -10.15 1.01 -20.63
CA VAL A 35 -10.63 0.13 -19.55
C VAL A 35 -9.85 0.34 -18.24
N GLU A 36 -8.52 0.50 -18.29
CA GLU A 36 -7.73 0.83 -17.10
C GLU A 36 -8.03 2.23 -16.55
N LYS A 37 -8.24 3.21 -17.44
CA LYS A 37 -8.56 4.57 -17.02
C LYS A 37 -9.95 4.67 -16.40
N SER A 38 -10.91 3.90 -16.89
CA SER A 38 -12.27 3.85 -16.33
C SER A 38 -12.33 3.07 -15.00
N ALA A 39 -11.52 2.02 -14.84
CA ALA A 39 -11.40 1.26 -13.59
C ALA A 39 -10.61 2.01 -12.49
N GLY A 40 -9.77 2.98 -12.88
CA GLY A 40 -9.12 3.91 -11.97
C GLY A 40 -7.73 3.47 -11.48
N PRO A 41 -7.09 4.32 -10.66
CA PRO A 41 -5.69 4.14 -10.25
C PRO A 41 -5.46 2.92 -9.37
N VAL A 42 -6.48 2.48 -8.62
CA VAL A 42 -6.40 1.30 -7.75
C VAL A 42 -6.32 0.03 -8.58
N TYR A 43 -7.11 -0.07 -9.66
CA TYR A 43 -7.08 -1.22 -10.56
C TYR A 43 -5.72 -1.35 -11.26
N PHE A 44 -5.17 -0.24 -11.77
CA PHE A 44 -3.82 -0.20 -12.32
C PHE A 44 -2.77 -0.70 -11.32
N TYR A 45 -2.87 -0.26 -10.07
CA TYR A 45 -1.98 -0.68 -8.99
C TYR A 45 -2.06 -2.19 -8.73
N GLN A 46 -3.27 -2.73 -8.59
CA GLN A 46 -3.54 -4.15 -8.37
C GLN A 46 -3.01 -5.02 -9.51
N GLN A 47 -3.35 -4.68 -10.76
CA GLN A 47 -2.91 -5.45 -11.92
C GLN A 47 -1.39 -5.45 -12.04
N THR A 48 -0.76 -4.29 -11.90
CA THR A 48 0.69 -4.18 -12.06
C THR A 48 1.43 -4.92 -10.94
N LEU A 49 0.92 -4.85 -9.70
CA LEU A 49 1.44 -5.64 -8.58
C LEU A 49 1.28 -7.14 -8.82
N ALA A 50 0.09 -7.57 -9.27
CA ALA A 50 -0.19 -8.98 -9.55
C ALA A 50 0.69 -9.53 -10.68
N ARG A 51 0.94 -8.74 -11.74
CA ARG A 51 1.87 -9.10 -12.83
C ARG A 51 3.30 -9.21 -12.31
N PHE A 52 3.74 -8.27 -11.49
CA PHE A 52 5.07 -8.29 -10.88
C PHE A 52 5.27 -9.54 -10.00
N LEU A 53 4.30 -9.87 -9.15
CA LEU A 53 4.34 -11.08 -8.31
C LEU A 53 4.29 -12.39 -9.12
N LYS A 54 3.71 -12.36 -10.33
CA LYS A 54 3.70 -13.47 -11.28
C LYS A 54 4.97 -13.58 -12.13
N GLY A 55 5.96 -12.70 -11.92
CA GLY A 55 7.26 -12.74 -12.58
C GLY A 55 7.46 -11.76 -13.74
N ASP A 56 6.53 -10.83 -13.97
CA ASP A 56 6.74 -9.72 -14.93
C ASP A 56 7.45 -8.55 -14.24
N TRP A 57 8.79 -8.64 -14.16
CA TRP A 57 9.67 -7.75 -13.39
C TRP A 57 9.89 -6.37 -14.01
N GLN A 58 8.85 -5.76 -14.57
CA GLN A 58 8.94 -4.41 -15.12
C GLN A 58 9.30 -3.39 -14.02
N PRO A 59 10.07 -2.33 -14.36
CA PRO A 59 10.49 -1.31 -13.38
C PRO A 59 9.33 -0.67 -12.62
N VAL A 60 8.19 -0.48 -13.29
CA VAL A 60 6.97 0.07 -12.66
C VAL A 60 6.38 -0.90 -11.64
N GLY A 61 6.41 -2.20 -11.92
CA GLY A 61 6.01 -3.26 -10.99
C GLY A 61 6.89 -3.27 -9.74
N ALA A 62 8.19 -3.10 -9.90
CA ALA A 62 9.12 -3.00 -8.76
C ALA A 62 8.79 -1.81 -7.87
N LEU A 63 8.52 -0.63 -8.45
CA LEU A 63 8.14 0.57 -7.70
C LEU A 63 6.81 0.37 -6.95
N ILE A 64 5.83 -0.28 -7.59
CA ILE A 64 4.55 -0.61 -6.97
C ILE A 64 4.71 -1.61 -5.83
N PHE A 65 5.60 -2.59 -5.98
CA PHE A 65 5.94 -3.57 -4.95
C PHE A 65 6.68 -2.92 -3.76
N PHE A 66 7.66 -2.05 -4.02
CA PHE A 66 8.31 -1.27 -2.96
C PHE A 66 7.32 -0.37 -2.23
N HIS A 67 6.41 0.26 -2.95
CA HIS A 67 5.32 1.04 -2.35
C HIS A 67 4.41 0.14 -1.49
N TYR A 68 4.09 -1.07 -1.97
CA TYR A 68 3.27 -2.04 -1.23
C TYR A 68 3.94 -2.43 0.09
N ILE A 69 5.22 -2.83 0.06
CA ILE A 69 6.00 -3.15 1.26
C ILE A 69 6.07 -1.95 2.20
N SER A 70 6.35 -0.76 1.66
CA SER A 70 6.48 0.47 2.44
C SER A 70 5.19 0.78 3.20
N LEU A 71 4.03 0.69 2.54
CA LEU A 71 2.73 0.88 3.19
C LEU A 71 2.48 -0.13 4.32
N HIS A 72 2.80 -1.42 4.10
CA HIS A 72 2.62 -2.46 5.12
C HIS A 72 3.65 -2.35 6.26
N GLY A 73 4.83 -1.79 5.98
CA GLY A 73 5.87 -1.51 6.95
C GLY A 73 5.61 -0.28 7.83
N LEU A 74 4.69 0.61 7.46
CA LEU A 74 4.37 1.80 8.27
C LEU A 74 3.87 1.42 9.66
N VAL A 75 2.93 0.49 9.74
CA VAL A 75 2.31 0.08 11.01
C VAL A 75 3.33 -0.49 12.01
N PRO A 76 4.14 -1.52 11.67
CA PRO A 76 5.13 -2.04 12.61
C PRO A 76 6.18 -0.99 12.96
N LEU A 77 6.66 -0.18 12.02
CA LEU A 77 7.70 0.82 12.29
C LEU A 77 7.20 1.93 13.23
N TRP A 78 6.00 2.47 12.99
CA TRP A 78 5.39 3.45 13.88
C TRP A 78 5.01 2.85 15.22
N GLY A 79 4.54 1.60 15.22
CA GLY A 79 4.31 0.79 16.41
C GLY A 79 5.58 0.75 17.26
N PHE A 80 6.65 0.10 16.79
CA PHE A 80 7.90 -0.02 17.54
C PHE A 80 8.57 1.32 17.88
N GLY A 81 8.44 2.33 17.01
CA GLY A 81 8.99 3.67 17.23
C GLY A 81 8.31 4.45 18.35
N LEU A 82 6.98 4.35 18.47
CA LEU A 82 6.18 5.08 19.48
C LEU A 82 5.85 4.26 20.73
N PHE A 83 5.84 2.92 20.66
CA PHE A 83 5.30 2.05 21.72
C PHE A 83 6.16 1.86 22.95
N LEU A 84 7.40 2.34 22.96
CA LEU A 84 8.33 1.92 24.00
C LEU A 84 8.02 2.43 25.42
N HIS A 85 6.92 3.16 25.70
CA HIS A 85 6.61 3.53 27.09
C HIS A 85 5.19 3.99 27.52
N ALA A 86 4.12 3.94 26.72
CA ALA A 86 2.83 4.51 27.17
C ALA A 86 1.57 3.72 26.77
N ASP A 87 0.77 3.33 27.78
CA ASP A 87 -0.49 2.57 27.66
C ASP A 87 -1.60 3.30 26.87
N ILE A 88 -1.53 4.64 26.78
CA ILE A 88 -2.47 5.47 26.01
C ILE A 88 -2.37 5.23 24.48
N ASN A 89 -1.26 4.64 24.00
CA ASN A 89 -1.00 4.47 22.57
C ASN A 89 -1.51 3.14 21.98
N PHE A 90 -2.03 2.22 22.80
CA PHE A 90 -2.62 0.95 22.36
C PHE A 90 -3.78 1.15 21.36
N LEU A 91 -4.64 2.13 21.65
CA LEU A 91 -5.77 2.48 20.80
C LEU A 91 -5.33 2.95 19.41
N VAL A 92 -4.22 3.70 19.33
CA VAL A 92 -3.68 4.17 18.05
C VAL A 92 -3.25 2.96 17.21
N VAL A 93 -2.50 2.00 17.77
CA VAL A 93 -2.12 0.80 17.01
C VAL A 93 -3.32 -0.02 16.58
N ILE A 94 -4.34 -0.18 17.42
CA ILE A 94 -5.57 -0.88 17.01
C ILE A 94 -6.25 -0.15 15.85
N LEU A 95 -6.46 1.16 15.96
CA LEU A 95 -7.08 1.95 14.89
C LEU A 95 -6.26 1.91 13.59
N TRP A 96 -4.94 1.87 13.69
CA TRP A 96 -4.04 1.79 12.53
C TRP A 96 -3.97 0.37 11.91
N ILE A 97 -4.06 -0.69 12.71
CA ILE A 97 -4.22 -2.07 12.21
C ILE A 97 -5.55 -2.18 11.47
N ILE A 98 -6.64 -1.66 12.05
CA ILE A 98 -7.95 -1.61 11.39
C ILE A 98 -7.85 -0.84 10.08
N PHE A 99 -7.16 0.30 10.05
CA PHE A 99 -6.96 1.07 8.81
C PHE A 99 -6.15 0.30 7.75
N ALA A 100 -5.09 -0.41 8.14
CA ALA A 100 -4.31 -1.25 7.24
C ALA A 100 -5.14 -2.41 6.67
N LEU A 101 -5.97 -3.05 7.49
CA LEU A 101 -6.90 -4.10 7.04
C LEU A 101 -7.96 -3.55 6.07
N GLN A 102 -8.51 -2.37 6.35
CA GLN A 102 -9.43 -1.66 5.45
C GLN A 102 -8.75 -1.30 4.12
N LEU A 103 -7.47 -0.90 4.15
CA LEU A 103 -6.68 -0.64 2.95
C LEU A 103 -6.52 -1.92 2.10
N ILE A 104 -6.25 -3.06 2.73
CA ILE A 104 -6.18 -4.37 2.07
C ILE A 104 -7.53 -4.73 1.45
N GLN A 105 -8.64 -4.59 2.17
CA GLN A 105 -9.98 -4.87 1.64
C GLN A 105 -10.35 -3.98 0.44
N ARG A 106 -9.88 -2.73 0.42
CA ARG A 106 -10.09 -1.83 -0.72
C ARG A 106 -9.16 -2.13 -1.90
N LEU A 107 -7.95 -2.61 -1.63
CA LEU A 107 -6.97 -3.04 -2.63
C LEU A 107 -7.21 -4.47 -3.13
N TYR A 108 -7.94 -5.30 -2.43
CA TYR A 108 -8.35 -6.63 -2.85
C TYR A 108 -9.74 -6.88 -2.29
N PRO A 109 -10.79 -6.26 -2.86
CA PRO A 109 -12.14 -6.65 -2.51
C PRO A 109 -12.26 -8.11 -2.89
N GLY A 110 -12.56 -8.98 -1.92
CA GLY A 110 -12.75 -10.40 -2.19
C GLY A 110 -13.65 -10.54 -3.41
N SER A 111 -13.14 -11.21 -4.45
CA SER A 111 -13.85 -11.45 -5.70
C SER A 111 -15.26 -11.88 -5.35
N GLN A 112 -16.25 -11.03 -5.68
CA GLN A 112 -17.63 -11.43 -5.58
C GLN A 112 -17.77 -12.72 -6.39
N PRO A 113 -18.39 -13.77 -5.83
CA PRO A 113 -18.68 -14.96 -6.61
C PRO A 113 -19.42 -14.52 -7.87
N GLU A 114 -18.93 -14.94 -9.03
CA GLU A 114 -19.63 -14.75 -10.31
C GLU A 114 -21.07 -15.23 -10.12
N PRO A 115 -22.08 -14.51 -10.65
CA PRO A 115 -23.43 -15.06 -10.65
C PRO A 115 -23.37 -16.37 -11.44
N GLU A 116 -23.75 -17.48 -10.78
CA GLU A 116 -24.05 -18.73 -11.45
C GLU A 116 -25.05 -18.41 -12.57
N SER A 117 -24.58 -18.59 -13.80
CA SER A 117 -25.42 -18.48 -14.99
C SER A 117 -26.27 -19.75 -15.06
N ASP A 118 -27.51 -19.66 -14.57
CA ASP A 118 -28.60 -20.58 -14.91
C ASP A 118 -29.51 -19.96 -15.98
#